data_AF-A0A256Y9A6-F1
#
_entry.id   AF-A0A256Y9A6-F1
#
_cell.length_a   1.000
_cell.length_b   1.000
_cell.length_c   1.000
_cell.angle_alpha   90.00
_cell.angle_beta   90.00
_cell.angle_gamma   90.00
#
_symmetry.space_group_name_H-M   'P 1'
#
loop_
_entity.id
_entity.type
_entity.pdbx_description
1 polymer ?
#
loop_
_entity_poly.entity_id
_entity_poly.type
_entity_poly.pdbx_seq_one_letter_code
_entity_poly.pdbx_strand_id
1 'polypeptide(L)'
;MKSQNVLMRFSILMTLLVFTLGFALAITETGTDSGTLKVGSGDAYTCQEHWECSWSACVSNSQTYVCTDLNSCGTTDLIPANNGATQECGTSSGGGGGGGGSSTTYGTSDNDTTSQEGDLAGSSSSCLEDWACQPWSNAEEECGTRVCEDLNRCGSEALKPLEEKECVSTRRLSGLTGAVTGAAEKVVSTPKIYIPTLFGILVIAGGLFFILGKKKKK
;
A
#
# COMPACT_ATOMS: atom_id res chain seq x y z
N MET A 1 37.26 -4.55 48.22
CA MET A 1 36.51 -5.37 47.25
C MET A 1 35.21 -4.75 46.69
N LYS A 2 34.61 -3.71 47.29
CA LYS A 2 33.38 -3.08 46.73
C LYS A 2 33.57 -2.24 45.45
N SER A 3 34.78 -1.78 45.14
CA SER A 3 35.03 -0.89 43.99
C SER A 3 35.11 -1.59 42.62
N GLN A 4 35.39 -2.89 42.57
CA GLN A 4 35.52 -3.65 41.32
C GLN A 4 34.14 -3.93 40.68
N ASN A 5 33.10 -4.10 41.50
CA ASN A 5 31.74 -4.36 41.02
C ASN A 5 31.08 -3.16 40.34
N VAL A 6 31.47 -1.93 40.70
CA VAL A 6 30.93 -0.72 40.07
C VAL A 6 31.52 -0.53 38.67
N LEU A 7 32.82 -0.80 38.51
CA LEU A 7 33.50 -0.66 37.23
C LEU A 7 33.00 -1.69 36.20
N MET A 8 32.73 -2.92 36.64
CA MET A 8 32.22 -3.98 35.76
C MET A 8 30.80 -3.68 35.27
N ARG A 9 29.94 -3.12 36.13
CA ARG A 9 28.56 -2.73 35.75
C ARG A 9 28.53 -1.57 34.75
N PHE A 10 29.42 -0.59 34.90
CA PHE A 10 29.53 0.51 33.93
C PHE A 10 30.07 0.04 32.57
N SER A 11 30.99 -0.92 32.55
CA SER A 11 31.52 -1.47 31.30
C SER A 11 30.45 -2.22 30.50
N ILE A 12 29.60 -3.01 31.17
CA ILE A 12 28.53 -3.79 30.51
C ILE A 12 27.44 -2.87 29.95
N LEU A 13 27.05 -1.83 30.70
CA LEU A 13 26.09 -0.82 30.23
C LEU A 13 26.59 -0.03 29.02
N MET A 14 27.88 0.32 28.98
CA MET A 14 28.47 0.99 27.82
C MET A 14 28.57 0.09 26.60
N THR A 15 28.90 -1.19 26.75
CA THR A 15 28.90 -2.13 25.62
C THR A 15 27.50 -2.37 25.06
N LEU A 16 26.47 -2.45 25.91
CA LEU A 16 25.08 -2.60 25.46
C LEU A 16 24.60 -1.35 24.70
N LEU A 17 24.94 -0.15 25.20
CA LEU A 17 24.53 1.11 24.57
C LEU A 17 25.20 1.33 23.21
N VAL A 18 26.46 0.91 23.04
CA VAL A 18 27.16 0.93 21.74
C VAL A 18 26.57 -0.10 20.78
N PHE A 19 26.18 -1.29 21.26
CA PHE A 19 25.59 -2.33 20.41
C PHE A 19 24.18 -1.92 19.92
N THR A 20 23.36 -1.30 20.77
CA THR A 20 22.02 -0.83 20.39
C THR A 20 22.06 0.37 19.45
N LEU A 21 23.02 1.29 19.62
CA LEU A 21 23.18 2.44 18.71
C LEU A 21 23.86 2.04 17.39
N GLY A 22 24.74 1.02 17.40
CA GLY A 22 25.35 0.47 16.20
C GLY A 22 24.36 -0.29 15.31
N PHE A 23 23.38 -0.97 15.90
CA PHE A 23 22.36 -1.71 15.14
C PHE A 23 21.32 -0.80 14.46
N ALA A 24 21.12 0.42 14.96
CA ALA A 24 20.20 1.40 14.35
C ALA A 24 20.74 2.04 13.05
N LEU A 25 22.02 1.85 12.71
CA LEU A 25 22.67 2.40 11.52
C LEU A 25 22.90 1.37 10.40
N ALA A 26 22.46 0.13 10.57
CA ALA A 26 22.64 -0.95 9.60
C ALA A 26 21.38 -1.29 8.77
N ILE A 27 20.41 -0.36 8.70
CA ILE A 27 19.29 -0.40 7.74
C ILE A 27 19.38 0.82 6.80
N THR A 28 20.54 1.00 6.17
CA THR A 28 20.55 1.57 4.82
C THR A 28 20.34 0.41 3.88
N GLU A 29 19.11 0.28 3.41
CA GLU A 29 18.75 -0.57 2.29
C GLU A 29 19.76 -0.35 1.16
N THR A 30 20.52 -1.39 0.86
CA THR A 30 21.19 -1.55 -0.43
C THR A 30 20.11 -1.82 -1.47
N GLY A 31 19.36 -0.80 -1.83
CA GLY A 31 18.54 -0.73 -3.04
C GLY A 31 19.40 -0.27 -4.21
N THR A 32 20.52 -0.95 -4.46
CA THR A 32 21.20 -0.89 -5.76
C THR A 32 20.59 -1.96 -6.65
N ASP A 33 19.64 -1.53 -7.48
CA ASP A 33 19.61 -1.95 -8.88
C ASP A 33 19.36 -0.69 -9.74
N SER A 34 20.38 0.18 -9.77
CA SER A 34 20.59 1.09 -10.91
C SER A 34 21.14 0.27 -12.08
N GLY A 35 20.31 -0.61 -12.62
CA GLY A 35 20.42 -1.03 -13.99
C GLY A 35 20.07 0.16 -14.86
N THR A 36 21.09 0.94 -15.28
CA THR A 36 20.95 1.93 -16.34
C THR A 36 20.63 1.18 -17.63
N LEU A 37 19.34 0.88 -17.82
CA LEU A 37 18.81 0.37 -19.06
C LEU A 37 18.89 1.52 -20.06
N LYS A 38 19.84 1.41 -21.01
CA LYS A 38 19.81 2.25 -22.21
C LYS A 38 18.56 1.85 -22.99
N VAL A 39 17.44 2.51 -22.70
CA VAL A 39 16.26 2.48 -23.55
C VAL A 39 16.64 3.19 -24.84
N GLY A 40 16.86 2.39 -25.88
CA GLY A 40 16.87 2.88 -27.24
C GLY A 40 15.54 3.58 -27.50
N SER A 41 15.63 4.81 -27.99
CA SER A 41 14.56 5.65 -28.49
C SER A 41 13.48 4.87 -29.25
N GLY A 42 12.24 4.90 -28.73
CA GLY A 42 10.98 4.50 -29.38
C GLY A 42 10.76 2.98 -29.38
N ASP A 43 10.10 2.36 -28.41
CA ASP A 43 8.84 2.72 -27.77
C ASP A 43 8.94 2.56 -26.25
N ALA A 44 8.31 3.46 -25.50
CA ALA A 44 8.22 3.32 -24.05
C ALA A 44 7.40 2.05 -23.75
N TYR A 45 8.09 0.97 -23.37
CA TYR A 45 7.46 -0.18 -22.75
C TYR A 45 6.89 0.30 -21.41
N THR A 46 5.65 0.79 -21.45
CA THR A 46 4.85 1.00 -20.25
C THR A 46 4.62 -0.38 -19.67
N CYS A 47 5.16 -0.64 -18.49
CA CYS A 47 4.85 -1.85 -17.76
C CYS A 47 3.34 -1.86 -17.52
N GLN A 48 2.64 -2.80 -18.15
CA GLN A 48 1.20 -2.95 -17.96
C GLN A 48 1.00 -3.82 -16.71
N GLU A 49 0.34 -3.25 -15.71
CA GLU A 49 0.03 -3.96 -14.47
C GLU A 49 -0.87 -5.18 -14.76
N HIS A 50 -0.58 -6.30 -14.10
CA HIS A 50 -1.42 -7.49 -14.19
C HIS A 50 -1.76 -7.96 -12.78
N TRP A 51 -2.94 -7.57 -12.32
CA TRP A 51 -3.40 -7.82 -10.96
C TRP A 51 -4.06 -9.19 -10.82
N GLU A 52 -3.55 -10.00 -9.89
CA GLU A 52 -4.22 -11.19 -9.39
C GLU A 52 -4.75 -10.92 -7.98
N CYS A 53 -6.05 -11.14 -7.77
CA CYS A 53 -6.70 -10.80 -6.51
C CYS A 53 -7.36 -12.01 -5.85
N SER A 54 -7.33 -12.07 -4.53
CA SER A 54 -8.00 -13.10 -3.75
C SER A 54 -8.44 -12.56 -2.38
N TRP A 55 -9.45 -13.18 -1.79
CA TRP A 55 -9.80 -12.95 -0.39
C TRP A 55 -8.74 -13.54 0.53
N SER A 56 -8.35 -12.79 1.55
CA SER A 56 -7.48 -13.28 2.62
C SER A 56 -8.14 -14.43 3.38
N ALA A 57 -7.34 -15.15 4.17
CA ALA A 57 -7.90 -16.04 5.17
C ALA A 57 -8.89 -15.28 6.06
N CYS A 58 -9.99 -15.94 6.43
CA CYS A 58 -10.92 -15.35 7.38
C CYS A 58 -10.34 -15.38 8.79
N VAL A 59 -10.24 -14.21 9.40
CA VAL A 59 -9.79 -14.03 10.78
C VAL A 59 -10.84 -13.23 11.51
N SER A 60 -11.33 -13.74 12.64
CA SER A 60 -12.36 -13.07 13.45
C SER A 60 -13.62 -12.69 12.65
N ASN A 61 -14.11 -13.62 11.82
CA ASN A 61 -15.23 -13.42 10.89
C ASN A 61 -15.03 -12.34 9.83
N SER A 62 -13.82 -11.82 9.62
CA SER A 62 -13.52 -10.83 8.59
C SER A 62 -12.43 -11.32 7.64
N GLN A 63 -12.57 -10.97 6.36
CA GLN A 63 -11.58 -11.22 5.32
C GLN A 63 -11.39 -9.95 4.48
N THR A 64 -10.19 -9.76 3.95
CA THR A 64 -9.79 -8.59 3.14
C THR A 64 -9.48 -9.03 1.72
N TYR A 65 -9.93 -8.29 0.71
CA TYR A 65 -9.60 -8.55 -0.68
C TYR A 65 -8.22 -7.99 -1.00
N VAL A 66 -7.27 -8.84 -1.39
CA VAL A 66 -5.88 -8.44 -1.62
C VAL A 66 -5.50 -8.71 -3.07
N CYS A 67 -5.01 -7.68 -3.75
CA CYS A 67 -4.51 -7.75 -5.11
C CYS A 67 -2.98 -7.65 -5.13
N THR A 68 -2.34 -8.51 -5.94
CA THR A 68 -0.90 -8.54 -6.16
C THR A 68 -0.61 -8.33 -7.65
N ASP A 69 0.32 -7.43 -7.97
CA ASP A 69 0.79 -7.23 -9.34
C ASP A 69 1.81 -8.31 -9.72
N LEU A 70 1.42 -9.19 -10.64
CA LEU A 70 2.25 -10.28 -11.13
C LEU A 70 3.46 -9.79 -11.94
N ASN A 71 3.39 -8.58 -12.48
CA ASN A 71 4.46 -8.03 -13.30
C ASN A 71 5.43 -7.15 -12.49
N SER A 72 5.14 -6.89 -11.21
CA SER A 72 5.97 -6.06 -10.32
C SER A 72 6.34 -4.70 -10.93
N CYS A 73 5.39 -4.06 -11.61
CA CYS A 73 5.56 -2.79 -12.30
C CYS A 73 5.87 -1.63 -11.33
N GLY A 74 5.44 -1.75 -10.07
CA GLY A 74 5.70 -0.74 -9.03
C GLY A 74 4.80 0.50 -9.11
N THR A 75 3.85 0.51 -10.03
CA THR A 75 2.76 1.49 -10.14
C THR A 75 1.51 0.96 -9.42
N THR A 76 0.55 1.85 -9.14
CA THR A 76 -0.73 1.49 -8.49
C THR A 76 -1.92 2.06 -9.26
N ASP A 77 -1.75 2.35 -10.54
CA ASP A 77 -2.70 3.17 -11.30
C ASP A 77 -3.91 2.35 -11.77
N LEU A 78 -3.74 1.04 -11.98
CA LEU A 78 -4.79 0.10 -12.41
C LEU A 78 -5.15 -0.91 -11.32
N ILE A 79 -4.77 -0.64 -10.06
CA ILE A 79 -5.16 -1.52 -8.95
C ILE A 79 -6.69 -1.55 -8.82
N PRO A 80 -7.32 -2.74 -8.74
CA PRO A 80 -8.77 -2.83 -8.59
C PRO A 80 -9.27 -2.05 -7.37
N ALA A 81 -10.35 -1.29 -7.56
CA ALA A 81 -10.89 -0.40 -6.52
C ALA A 81 -11.34 -1.14 -5.24
N ASN A 82 -11.63 -2.44 -5.34
CA ASN A 82 -11.97 -3.29 -4.21
C ASN A 82 -10.74 -3.86 -3.47
N ASN A 83 -9.52 -3.55 -3.90
CA ASN A 83 -8.32 -3.90 -3.13
C ASN A 83 -8.38 -3.22 -1.74
N GLY A 84 -8.25 -4.02 -0.69
CA GLY A 84 -8.43 -3.60 0.70
C GLY A 84 -9.88 -3.62 1.19
N ALA A 85 -10.86 -3.94 0.33
CA ALA A 85 -12.24 -4.12 0.77
C ALA A 85 -12.32 -5.25 1.79
N THR A 86 -13.15 -5.08 2.81
CA THR A 86 -13.38 -6.08 3.85
C THR A 86 -14.80 -6.60 3.76
N GLN A 87 -14.98 -7.89 4.00
CA GLN A 87 -16.31 -8.48 4.13
C GLN A 87 -16.32 -9.47 5.27
N GLU A 88 -17.51 -9.73 5.83
CA GLU A 88 -17.67 -10.83 6.75
C GLU A 88 -17.51 -12.14 5.99
N CYS A 89 -16.69 -13.05 6.49
CA CYS A 89 -16.69 -14.39 5.93
C CYS A 89 -17.97 -15.07 6.40
N GLY A 90 -18.79 -15.51 5.45
CA GLY A 90 -19.89 -16.40 5.80
C GLY A 90 -19.29 -17.61 6.49
N THR A 91 -19.65 -17.85 7.76
CA THR A 91 -19.62 -19.21 8.27
C THR A 91 -20.56 -19.96 7.35
N SER A 92 -20.02 -20.58 6.30
CA SER A 92 -20.71 -21.60 5.55
C SER A 92 -21.01 -22.68 6.59
N SER A 93 -22.15 -22.50 7.24
CA SER A 93 -22.78 -23.45 8.12
C SER A 93 -22.86 -24.69 7.27
N GLY A 94 -21.93 -25.61 7.51
CA GLY A 94 -21.82 -26.86 6.79
C GLY A 94 -23.14 -27.58 6.96
N GLY A 95 -24.02 -27.38 5.98
CA GLY A 95 -25.21 -28.17 5.76
C GLY A 95 -24.77 -29.53 5.25
N GLY A 96 -24.17 -30.32 6.13
CA GLY A 96 -24.07 -31.75 5.97
C GLY A 96 -25.48 -32.34 6.07
N GLY A 97 -26.11 -32.56 4.93
CA GLY A 97 -27.34 -33.33 4.80
C GLY A 97 -27.40 -33.76 3.35
N GLY A 98 -27.03 -34.98 3.00
CA GLY A 98 -27.76 -36.17 3.41
C GLY A 98 -28.63 -36.55 2.22
N GLY A 99 -28.12 -37.47 1.39
CA GLY A 99 -28.84 -37.95 0.22
C GLY A 99 -30.11 -38.73 0.58
N GLY A 100 -31.01 -38.85 -0.39
CA GLY A 100 -32.05 -39.87 -0.38
C GLY A 100 -33.31 -39.51 -1.16
N GLY A 101 -33.58 -40.29 -2.22
CA GLY A 101 -34.92 -40.67 -2.71
C GLY A 101 -35.71 -39.58 -3.44
N SER A 102 -35.86 -39.64 -4.76
CA SER A 102 -36.83 -40.50 -5.46
C SER A 102 -38.27 -40.29 -4.97
N SER A 103 -39.07 -39.54 -5.75
CA SER A 103 -40.37 -40.00 -6.24
C SER A 103 -41.07 -38.89 -7.03
N THR A 104 -41.35 -39.20 -8.29
CA THR A 104 -42.45 -38.63 -9.11
C THR A 104 -43.73 -38.39 -8.31
N THR A 105 -44.42 -37.28 -8.57
CA THR A 105 -45.89 -37.24 -8.78
C THR A 105 -46.27 -35.96 -9.51
N TYR A 106 -46.89 -36.17 -10.67
CA TYR A 106 -47.69 -35.25 -11.49
C TYR A 106 -48.76 -34.50 -10.68
N GLY A 107 -49.07 -33.27 -11.06
CA GLY A 107 -50.47 -32.82 -11.03
C GLY A 107 -50.74 -31.38 -10.58
N THR A 108 -51.23 -30.61 -11.56
CA THR A 108 -52.38 -29.71 -11.46
C THR A 108 -52.12 -28.23 -11.16
N SER A 109 -52.36 -27.46 -12.23
CA SER A 109 -52.64 -26.03 -12.27
C SER A 109 -53.73 -25.63 -11.28
N ASP A 110 -53.54 -24.52 -10.57
CA ASP A 110 -54.63 -23.55 -10.38
C ASP A 110 -54.06 -22.14 -10.20
N ASN A 111 -54.79 -21.23 -10.83
CA ASN A 111 -54.53 -19.82 -11.04
C ASN A 111 -55.13 -19.06 -9.86
N ASP A 112 -54.32 -18.50 -8.96
CA ASP A 112 -54.81 -17.60 -7.93
C ASP A 112 -53.92 -16.36 -7.79
N THR A 113 -54.37 -15.30 -8.46
CA THR A 113 -53.85 -13.95 -8.36
C THR A 113 -54.37 -13.33 -7.07
N THR A 114 -53.65 -13.56 -5.97
CA THR A 114 -53.86 -12.83 -4.72
C THR A 114 -52.61 -12.03 -4.40
N SER A 115 -52.73 -10.71 -4.56
CA SER A 115 -51.77 -9.71 -4.09
C SER A 115 -51.70 -9.77 -2.56
N GLN A 116 -50.74 -10.53 -2.04
CA GLN A 116 -50.35 -10.48 -0.64
C GLN A 116 -48.95 -9.88 -0.54
N GLU A 117 -48.93 -8.70 0.05
CA GLU A 117 -47.80 -8.09 0.76
C GLU A 117 -47.37 -9.06 1.86
N GLY A 118 -46.52 -10.02 1.47
CA GLY A 118 -45.92 -10.99 2.36
C GLY A 118 -44.52 -10.55 2.72
N ASP A 119 -44.36 -10.09 3.96
CA ASP A 119 -43.11 -10.02 4.71
C ASP A 119 -42.42 -11.40 4.69
N LEU A 120 -41.72 -11.69 3.58
CA LEU A 120 -40.79 -12.79 3.46
C LEU A 120 -39.53 -12.36 4.20
N ALA A 121 -39.42 -12.85 5.43
CA ALA A 121 -38.26 -12.75 6.29
C ALA A 121 -36.98 -12.90 5.44
N GLY A 122 -36.34 -11.75 5.26
CA GLY A 122 -35.21 -11.55 4.39
C GLY A 122 -34.13 -12.56 4.70
N SER A 123 -33.99 -13.53 3.79
CA SER A 123 -32.66 -13.96 3.44
C SER A 123 -31.92 -12.69 3.08
N SER A 124 -31.05 -12.22 3.96
CA SER A 124 -30.16 -11.10 3.72
C SER A 124 -29.16 -11.55 2.65
N SER A 125 -29.64 -11.74 1.42
CA SER A 125 -28.80 -11.80 0.25
C SER A 125 -28.15 -10.44 0.22
N SER A 126 -26.91 -10.38 0.70
CA SER A 126 -26.06 -9.20 0.58
C SER A 126 -26.15 -8.75 -0.86
N CYS A 127 -26.84 -7.63 -1.10
CA CYS A 127 -26.91 -7.08 -2.44
C CYS A 127 -25.52 -6.56 -2.75
N LEU A 128 -24.79 -7.28 -3.58
CA LEU A 128 -23.47 -6.86 -4.01
C LEU A 128 -23.66 -5.83 -5.13
N GLU A 129 -23.24 -4.60 -4.85
CA GLU A 129 -23.31 -3.51 -5.82
C GLU A 129 -22.50 -3.85 -7.08
N ASP A 130 -23.07 -3.61 -8.26
CA ASP A 130 -22.39 -3.77 -9.55
C ASP A 130 -22.44 -2.45 -10.31
N TRP A 131 -21.34 -1.71 -10.25
CA TRP A 131 -21.27 -0.33 -10.74
C TRP A 131 -20.74 -0.27 -12.19
N ALA A 132 -21.56 0.28 -13.08
CA ALA A 132 -21.14 0.66 -14.42
C ALA A 132 -20.95 2.17 -14.50
N CYS A 133 -19.72 2.63 -14.77
CA CYS A 133 -19.41 4.04 -14.88
C CYS A 133 -19.20 4.46 -16.34
N GLN A 134 -19.68 5.66 -16.68
CA GLN A 134 -19.33 6.34 -17.92
C GLN A 134 -17.82 6.68 -17.95
N PRO A 135 -17.24 6.91 -19.15
CA PRO A 135 -15.91 7.47 -19.26
C PRO A 135 -15.78 8.80 -18.52
N TRP A 136 -14.56 9.10 -18.06
CA TRP A 136 -14.24 10.40 -17.47
C TRP A 136 -14.54 11.54 -18.46
N SER A 137 -15.02 12.69 -17.95
CA SER A 137 -15.27 13.86 -18.78
C SER A 137 -14.04 14.35 -19.53
N ASN A 138 -12.83 14.12 -19.00
CA ASN A 138 -11.58 14.26 -19.71
C ASN A 138 -10.93 12.87 -19.89
N ALA A 139 -11.29 12.20 -20.98
CA ALA A 139 -10.79 10.87 -21.30
C ALA A 139 -9.29 10.85 -21.61
N GLU A 140 -8.71 11.95 -22.12
CA GLU A 140 -7.29 12.01 -22.48
C GLU A 140 -6.37 12.05 -21.26
N GLU A 141 -6.81 12.70 -20.18
CA GLU A 141 -6.07 12.82 -18.93
C GLU A 141 -6.61 11.89 -17.82
N GLU A 142 -7.59 11.03 -18.14
CA GLU A 142 -8.29 10.14 -17.22
C GLU A 142 -8.75 10.85 -15.93
N CYS A 143 -9.37 12.02 -16.06
CA CYS A 143 -9.78 12.88 -14.95
C CYS A 143 -11.10 13.63 -15.23
N GLY A 144 -11.59 14.36 -14.24
CA GLY A 144 -12.80 15.16 -14.31
C GLY A 144 -13.97 14.48 -13.59
N THR A 145 -15.17 14.56 -14.17
CA THR A 145 -16.39 13.98 -13.58
C THR A 145 -16.86 12.79 -14.39
N ARG A 146 -17.43 11.77 -13.74
CA ARG A 146 -18.15 10.68 -14.39
C ARG A 146 -19.40 10.31 -13.60
N VAL A 147 -20.30 9.57 -14.24
CA VAL A 147 -21.53 9.09 -13.62
C VAL A 147 -21.46 7.57 -13.54
N CYS A 148 -21.74 7.02 -12.36
CA CYS A 148 -21.82 5.59 -12.11
C CYS A 148 -23.26 5.17 -11.78
N GLU A 149 -23.72 4.09 -12.39
CA GLU A 149 -25.03 3.49 -12.14
C GLU A 149 -24.87 2.09 -11.54
N ASP A 150 -25.60 1.82 -10.46
CA ASP A 150 -25.67 0.49 -9.86
C ASP A 150 -26.68 -0.37 -10.62
N LEU A 151 -26.16 -1.36 -11.35
CA LEU A 151 -26.95 -2.28 -12.18
C LEU A 151 -27.86 -3.18 -11.33
N ASN A 152 -27.47 -3.45 -10.08
CA ASN A 152 -28.21 -4.32 -9.16
C ASN A 152 -29.21 -3.55 -8.28
N ARG A 153 -29.18 -2.21 -8.32
CA ARG A 153 -30.08 -1.31 -7.57
C ARG A 153 -30.15 -1.66 -6.08
N CYS A 154 -29.00 -1.96 -5.50
CA CYS A 154 -28.84 -2.29 -4.09
C CYS A 154 -29.16 -1.10 -3.18
N GLY A 155 -28.97 0.13 -3.68
CA GLY A 155 -29.30 1.37 -2.96
C GLY A 155 -28.31 1.76 -1.88
N SER A 156 -27.22 1.01 -1.70
CA SER A 156 -26.06 1.43 -0.94
C SER A 156 -25.03 2.13 -1.85
N GLU A 157 -24.14 2.93 -1.26
CA GLU A 157 -23.04 3.61 -1.96
C GLU A 157 -21.67 3.16 -1.44
N ALA A 158 -21.61 1.98 -0.81
CA ALA A 158 -20.42 1.54 -0.06
C ALA A 158 -19.25 1.17 -0.98
N LEU A 159 -19.54 0.69 -2.19
CA LEU A 159 -18.57 0.33 -3.22
C LEU A 159 -18.68 1.25 -4.45
N LYS A 160 -19.38 2.39 -4.33
CA LYS A 160 -19.54 3.35 -5.43
C LYS A 160 -18.17 3.90 -5.84
N PRO A 161 -17.75 3.75 -7.11
CA PRO A 161 -16.47 4.30 -7.58
C PRO A 161 -16.45 5.83 -7.50
N LEU A 162 -15.25 6.41 -7.40
CA LEU A 162 -15.06 7.86 -7.39
C LEU A 162 -15.66 8.50 -8.65
N GLU A 163 -16.52 9.49 -8.47
CA GLU A 163 -17.19 10.23 -9.55
C GLU A 163 -16.51 11.58 -9.88
N GLU A 164 -15.60 12.05 -9.04
CA GLU A 164 -14.87 13.31 -9.22
C GLU A 164 -13.37 13.11 -9.01
N LYS A 165 -12.56 13.42 -10.03
CA LYS A 165 -11.09 13.37 -9.98
C LYS A 165 -10.53 14.67 -10.51
N GLU A 166 -9.72 15.37 -9.71
CA GLU A 166 -9.09 16.62 -10.14
C GLU A 166 -8.16 16.37 -11.33
N CYS A 167 -8.33 17.16 -12.39
CA CYS A 167 -7.38 17.16 -13.50
C CYS A 167 -6.11 17.88 -13.06
N VAL A 168 -4.96 17.20 -13.23
CA VAL A 168 -3.66 17.85 -13.11
C VAL A 168 -3.54 18.80 -14.27
N SER A 169 -3.98 20.04 -14.05
CA SER A 169 -3.77 21.12 -14.99
C SER A 169 -2.26 21.31 -15.07
N THR A 170 -1.64 20.62 -16.01
CA THR A 170 -0.32 20.93 -16.50
C THR A 170 -0.48 22.23 -17.27
N ARG A 171 -0.81 23.32 -16.55
CA ARG A 171 -0.59 24.68 -17.04
C ARG A 171 0.87 24.67 -17.36
N ARG A 172 1.14 24.50 -18.65
CA ARG A 172 2.46 24.59 -19.21
C ARG A 172 3.04 25.88 -18.67
N LEU A 173 3.89 25.76 -17.65
CA LEU A 173 4.84 26.79 -17.24
C LEU A 173 5.88 27.03 -18.36
N SER A 174 5.61 26.58 -19.59
CA SER A 174 6.30 26.92 -20.83
C SER A 174 6.29 28.42 -21.17
N GLY A 175 5.72 29.28 -20.33
CA GLY A 175 5.74 30.73 -20.49
C GLY A 175 6.76 31.48 -19.61
N LEU A 176 7.44 30.84 -18.65
CA LEU A 176 8.32 31.54 -17.69
C LEU A 176 9.83 31.34 -17.92
N THR A 177 10.25 30.57 -18.93
CA THR A 177 11.66 30.49 -19.34
C THR A 177 12.05 31.54 -20.39
N GLY A 178 11.21 32.57 -20.58
CA GLY A 178 11.60 33.77 -21.30
C GLY A 178 12.55 34.62 -20.47
N ALA A 179 13.86 34.46 -20.72
CA ALA A 179 14.93 35.42 -20.42
C ALA A 179 15.21 35.73 -18.93
N VAL A 180 15.94 34.84 -18.25
CA VAL A 180 17.00 35.27 -17.34
C VAL A 180 18.30 34.61 -17.78
N THR A 181 19.00 35.34 -18.63
CA THR A 181 20.36 35.07 -19.08
C THR A 181 21.31 35.15 -17.88
N GLY A 182 22.13 34.10 -17.72
CA GLY A 182 23.53 34.27 -17.34
C GLY A 182 23.90 34.18 -15.86
N ALA A 183 24.67 33.13 -15.56
CA ALA A 183 25.67 33.09 -14.50
C ALA A 183 25.15 33.10 -13.05
N ALA A 184 24.68 31.94 -12.57
CA ALA A 184 24.95 31.53 -11.19
C ALA A 184 24.94 30.00 -11.07
N GLU A 185 26.15 29.48 -10.86
CA GLU A 185 26.45 28.39 -9.93
C GLU A 185 25.84 27.00 -10.17
N LYS A 186 26.69 26.16 -10.76
CA LYS A 186 26.88 24.77 -10.34
C LYS A 186 27.22 24.69 -8.85
N VAL A 187 26.24 24.81 -7.95
CA VAL A 187 26.42 24.38 -6.56
C VAL A 187 25.08 23.85 -6.08
N VAL A 188 25.12 22.73 -5.33
CA VAL A 188 24.00 22.08 -4.64
C VAL A 188 23.19 21.08 -5.47
N SER A 189 23.61 19.81 -5.43
CA SER A 189 22.79 18.77 -4.77
C SER A 189 23.49 17.42 -4.86
N THR A 190 24.30 17.11 -3.85
CA THR A 190 24.52 15.72 -3.42
C THR A 190 24.74 15.71 -1.90
N PRO A 191 23.66 15.74 -1.10
CA PRO A 191 23.77 15.67 0.35
C PRO A 191 23.71 14.20 0.80
N LYS A 192 24.70 13.36 0.47
CA LYS A 192 24.69 11.95 0.94
C LYS A 192 26.03 11.31 1.34
N ILE A 193 27.10 12.08 1.60
CA ILE A 193 28.43 11.45 1.90
C ILE A 193 29.16 11.97 3.17
N TYR A 194 28.65 12.97 3.90
CA TYR A 194 29.44 13.56 5.02
C TYR A 194 29.15 13.03 6.44
N ILE A 195 28.13 12.19 6.65
CA ILE A 195 27.78 11.71 8.00
C ILE A 195 28.75 10.63 8.54
N PRO A 196 29.20 9.62 7.76
CA PRO A 196 30.08 8.59 8.34
C PRO A 196 31.51 9.10 8.62
N THR A 197 32.01 10.06 7.84
CA THR A 197 33.36 10.63 8.05
C THR A 197 33.43 11.51 9.30
N LEU A 198 32.38 12.27 9.60
CA LEU A 198 32.33 13.14 10.77
C LEU A 198 32.21 12.33 12.08
N PHE A 199 31.48 11.21 12.06
CA PHE A 199 31.44 10.27 13.19
C PHE A 199 32.79 9.60 13.44
N GLY A 200 33.50 9.19 12.38
CA GLY A 200 34.84 8.59 12.51
C GLY A 200 35.85 9.52 13.19
N ILE A 201 35.83 10.81 12.85
CA ILE A 201 36.73 11.81 13.45
C ILE A 201 36.43 12.03 14.94
N LEU A 202 35.15 12.08 15.34
CA LEU A 202 34.75 12.27 16.73
C LEU A 202 35.16 11.09 17.63
N VAL A 203 35.08 9.85 17.14
CA VAL A 203 35.50 8.66 17.90
C VAL A 203 37.02 8.67 18.14
N ILE A 204 37.81 9.01 17.12
CA ILE A 204 39.28 9.09 17.23
C ILE A 204 39.68 10.21 18.21
N ALA A 205 39.06 11.39 18.10
CA ALA A 205 39.33 12.52 18.99
C ALA A 205 38.96 12.19 20.46
N GLY A 206 37.80 11.55 20.68
CA GLY A 206 37.37 11.11 22.01
C GLY A 206 38.31 10.07 22.64
N GLY A 207 38.79 9.10 21.84
CA GLY A 207 39.76 8.10 22.29
C GLY A 207 41.09 8.71 22.72
N LEU A 208 41.63 9.66 21.94
CA LEU A 208 42.86 10.36 22.28
C LEU A 208 42.72 11.18 23.58
N PHE A 209 41.61 11.90 23.76
CA PHE A 209 41.38 12.69 24.96
C PHE A 209 41.31 11.82 26.23
N PHE A 210 40.71 10.63 26.13
CA PHE A 210 40.64 9.67 27.24
C PHE A 210 42.03 9.12 27.63
N ILE A 211 42.88 8.79 26.65
CA ILE A 211 44.25 8.32 26.90
C ILE A 211 45.09 9.41 27.57
N LEU A 212 44.97 10.65 27.09
CA LEU A 212 45.71 11.79 27.65
C LEU A 212 45.22 12.17 29.06
N GLY A 213 43.92 12.06 29.33
CA GLY A 213 43.33 12.33 30.65
C GLY A 213 43.83 11.40 31.75
N LYS A 214 44.18 10.14 31.43
CA LYS A 214 44.72 9.20 32.43
C LYS A 214 46.14 9.51 32.89
N LYS A 215 46.92 10.31 32.14
CA LYS A 215 48.31 10.64 32.53
C LYS A 215 48.43 11.71 33.63
N LYS A 216 47.37 12.44 33.98
CA LYS A 216 47.42 13.54 34.97
C LYS A 216 47.14 13.12 36.43
N LYS A 217 47.02 11.83 36.73
CA LYS A 217 46.89 11.33 38.12
C LYS A 217 48.10 10.46 38.48
N LYS A 218 49.25 11.09 38.63
CA LYS A 218 50.40 10.58 39.38
C LYS A 218 50.99 11.73 40.19
#